data_AF-A0A510WT73-F1
#
_entry.id   AF-A0A510WT73-F1
#
_cell.length_a   1.000
_cell.length_b   1.000
_cell.length_c   1.000
_cell.angle_alpha   90.00
_cell.angle_beta   90.00
_cell.angle_gamma   90.00
#
_symmetry.space_group_name_H-M   'P 1'
#
loop_
_entity.id
_entity.type
_entity.pdbx_description
1 polymer ?
#
loop_
_entity_poly.entity_id
_entity_poly.type
_entity_poly.pdbx_seq_one_letter_code
_entity_poly.pdbx_strand_id
1 'polypeptide(L)'
;MNKVERLEDYTNAVIAIVITLMVLDIHVPTGHFFSDILRANDHFLTYIYSFLLISMYWVNHGRLFSGLKHLKITPQVSWANSIFLLFITFLPFASSWLACNINQRDPEMFYAAIMLIVLPFNADVNSL
;
A
#
# COMPACT_ATOMS: atom_id res chain seq x y z
N MET A 1 15.84 19.63 -10.11
CA MET A 1 14.66 18.77 -9.92
C MET A 1 13.46 19.39 -10.64
N ASN A 2 12.90 18.69 -11.62
CA ASN A 2 11.67 19.13 -12.30
C ASN A 2 10.43 18.82 -11.42
N LYS A 3 9.24 19.31 -11.79
CA LYS A 3 8.02 19.11 -10.98
C LYS A 3 7.58 17.64 -10.91
N VAL A 4 7.92 16.84 -11.92
CA VAL A 4 7.60 15.40 -11.99
C VAL A 4 8.45 14.65 -10.95
N GLU A 5 9.77 14.85 -10.98
CA GLU A 5 10.73 14.28 -10.03
C GLU A 5 10.36 14.64 -8.59
N ARG A 6 9.98 15.90 -8.33
CA ARG A 6 9.59 16.32 -6.97
C ARG A 6 8.34 15.59 -6.46
N LEU A 7 7.38 15.34 -7.35
CA LEU A 7 6.16 14.62 -6.99
C LEU A 7 6.45 13.12 -6.81
N GLU A 8 7.33 12.56 -7.63
CA GLU A 8 7.80 11.18 -7.52
C GLU A 8 8.50 10.94 -6.18
N ASP A 9 9.45 11.80 -5.81
CA ASP A 9 10.20 11.72 -4.56
C ASP A 9 9.29 11.82 -3.34
N TYR A 10 8.29 12.72 -3.39
CA TYR A 10 7.28 12.83 -2.35
C TYR A 10 6.49 11.53 -2.18
N THR A 11 5.99 10.96 -3.28
CA THR A 11 5.24 9.70 -3.24
C THR A 11 6.10 8.55 -2.74
N ASN A 12 7.35 8.44 -3.20
CA ASN A 12 8.30 7.42 -2.75
C ASN A 12 8.59 7.53 -1.25
N ALA A 13 8.76 8.74 -0.73
CA ALA A 13 8.98 8.95 0.70
C ALA A 13 7.79 8.49 1.55
N VAL A 14 6.56 8.80 1.14
CA VAL A 14 5.35 8.37 1.86
C VAL A 14 5.20 6.84 1.81
N ILE A 15 5.38 6.23 0.65
CA ILE A 15 5.27 4.76 0.50
C ILE A 15 6.30 4.04 1.34
N ALA A 16 7.55 4.52 1.38
CA ALA A 16 8.60 3.94 2.21
C ALA A 16 8.20 3.93 3.70
N ILE A 17 7.63 5.03 4.20
CA ILE A 17 7.12 5.10 5.58
C ILE A 17 6.01 4.07 5.79
N VAL A 18 5.01 4.02 4.90
CA VAL A 18 3.88 3.08 5.04
C VAL A 18 4.34 1.64 5.05
N ILE A 19 5.27 1.25 4.18
CA ILE A 19 5.88 -0.09 4.15
C ILE A 19 6.51 -0.42 5.51
N THR A 20 7.24 0.52 6.11
CA THR A 20 7.87 0.30 7.43
C THR A 20 6.86 0.26 8.58
N LEU A 21 5.73 0.96 8.48
CA LEU A 21 4.69 0.93 9.50
C LEU A 21 3.91 -0.38 9.50
N MET A 22 3.75 -1.02 8.33
CA MET A 22 3.00 -2.28 8.21
C MET A 22 3.51 -3.39 9.14
N VAL A 23 4.82 -3.45 9.40
CA VAL A 23 5.40 -4.52 10.25
C VAL A 23 5.01 -4.36 11.72
N LEU A 24 4.65 -3.15 12.16
CA LEU A 24 4.33 -2.84 13.55
C LEU A 24 3.00 -3.47 13.99
N ASP A 25 2.13 -3.81 13.05
CA ASP A 25 0.84 -4.45 13.31
C ASP A 25 0.94 -5.98 13.51
N ILE A 26 2.14 -6.56 13.35
CA ILE A 26 2.36 -7.99 13.65
C ILE A 26 2.54 -8.16 15.15
N HIS A 27 1.55 -8.78 15.79
CA HIS A 27 1.65 -9.18 17.20
C HIS A 27 2.68 -10.28 17.43
N VAL A 28 3.44 -10.17 18.52
CA VAL A 28 4.40 -11.20 18.94
C VAL A 28 3.62 -12.44 19.37
N PRO A 29 3.89 -13.64 18.80
CA PRO A 29 3.21 -14.85 19.23
C PRO A 29 3.59 -15.20 20.66
N THR A 30 2.68 -15.82 21.39
CA THR A 30 2.92 -16.26 22.78
C THR A 30 3.87 -17.47 22.88
N GLY A 31 4.03 -18.22 21.79
CA GLY A 31 4.91 -19.39 21.72
C GLY A 31 6.37 -19.06 21.38
N HIS A 32 7.21 -20.09 21.33
CA HIS A 32 8.65 -19.96 21.09
C HIS A 32 9.12 -20.57 19.78
N PHE A 33 8.22 -21.17 18.99
CA PHE A 33 8.54 -21.82 17.73
C PHE A 33 8.18 -20.94 16.53
N PHE A 34 8.93 -21.06 15.44
CA PHE A 34 8.59 -20.38 14.17
C PHE A 34 7.18 -20.72 13.67
N SER A 35 6.68 -21.92 13.96
CA SER A 35 5.31 -22.32 13.63
C SER A 35 4.25 -21.47 14.33
N ASP A 36 4.57 -20.85 15.47
CA ASP A 36 3.62 -20.06 16.25
C ASP A 36 3.36 -18.70 15.57
N ILE A 37 4.33 -18.19 14.80
CA ILE A 37 4.14 -17.01 13.94
C ILE A 37 3.10 -17.31 12.85
N LEU A 38 3.20 -18.49 12.22
CA LEU A 38 2.34 -18.89 11.11
C LEU A 38 0.94 -19.33 11.57
N ARG A 39 0.85 -19.96 12.75
CA ARG A 39 -0.41 -20.51 13.29
C ARG A 39 -1.27 -19.49 14.01
N ALA A 40 -0.66 -18.48 14.62
CA ALA A 40 -1.38 -17.56 15.51
C ALA A 40 -1.81 -16.25 14.86
N ASN A 41 -1.43 -15.96 13.61
CA ASN A 41 -1.43 -14.58 13.16
C ASN A 41 -1.99 -14.37 11.75
N ASP A 42 -3.31 -14.23 11.68
CA ASP A 42 -4.00 -13.59 10.56
C ASP A 42 -3.39 -12.22 10.21
N HIS A 43 -2.79 -11.53 11.19
CA HIS A 43 -2.00 -10.32 10.96
C HIS A 43 -0.76 -10.58 10.09
N PHE A 44 -0.06 -11.70 10.26
CA PHE A 44 1.13 -12.00 9.48
C PHE A 44 0.80 -12.25 8.00
N LEU A 45 -0.27 -13.00 7.73
CA LEU A 45 -0.73 -13.23 6.35
C LEU A 45 -1.26 -11.95 5.70
N THR A 46 -2.06 -11.17 6.44
CA THR A 46 -2.62 -9.91 5.95
C THR A 46 -1.51 -8.87 5.74
N TYR A 47 -0.49 -8.86 6.60
CA TYR A 47 0.74 -8.08 6.44
C TYR A 47 1.48 -8.46 5.15
N ILE A 48 1.83 -9.74 4.95
CA ILE A 48 2.61 -10.17 3.76
C ILE A 48 1.85 -9.78 2.49
N TYR A 49 0.56 -10.06 2.45
CA TYR A 49 -0.27 -9.74 1.29
C TYR A 49 -0.29 -8.23 1.00
N SER A 50 -0.50 -7.41 2.03
CA SER A 50 -0.51 -5.95 1.89
C SER A 50 0.86 -5.39 1.49
N PHE A 51 1.93 -5.89 2.10
CA PHE A 51 3.31 -5.50 1.79
C PHE A 51 3.65 -5.77 0.32
N LEU A 52 3.30 -6.96 -0.18
CA LEU A 52 3.53 -7.33 -1.58
C LEU A 52 2.75 -6.41 -2.53
N LEU A 53 1.49 -6.10 -2.20
CA LEU A 53 0.67 -5.20 -3.02
C LEU A 53 1.23 -3.78 -3.08
N ILE A 54 1.66 -3.21 -1.95
CA ILE A 54 2.29 -1.88 -1.94
C ILE A 54 3.62 -1.91 -2.69
N SER A 55 4.39 -2.99 -2.57
CA SER A 55 5.66 -3.15 -3.29
C SER A 55 5.45 -3.24 -4.81
N MET A 56 4.42 -3.97 -5.27
CA MET A 56 4.03 -4.01 -6.68
C MET A 56 3.58 -2.63 -7.17
N TYR A 57 2.78 -1.92 -6.38
CA TYR A 57 2.41 -0.54 -6.69
C TYR A 57 3.64 0.34 -6.86
N TRP A 58 4.62 0.26 -5.96
CA TRP A 58 5.83 1.08 -6.04
C TRP A 58 6.62 0.84 -7.34
N VAL A 59 6.74 -0.42 -7.75
CA VAL A 59 7.38 -0.78 -9.05
C VAL A 59 6.61 -0.18 -10.23
N ASN A 60 5.27 -0.19 -10.19
CA ASN A 60 4.44 0.39 -11.25
C ASN A 60 4.49 1.91 -11.28
N HIS A 61 4.52 2.54 -10.11
CA HIS A 61 4.62 3.97 -9.96
C HIS A 61 5.90 4.54 -10.60
N GLY A 62 7.05 3.90 -10.40
CA GLY A 62 8.30 4.34 -11.05
C GLY A 62 8.25 4.30 -12.59
N ARG A 63 7.47 3.36 -13.16
CA ARG A 63 7.25 3.28 -14.61
C ARG A 63 6.34 4.39 -15.13
N LEU A 64 5.25 4.68 -14.42
CA LEU A 64 4.35 5.79 -14.75
C LEU A 64 5.09 7.12 -14.79
N PHE A 65 5.89 7.42 -13.75
CA PHE A 65 6.64 8.68 -13.68
C PHE A 65 7.73 8.79 -14.76
N SER A 66 8.32 7.66 -15.17
CA SER A 66 9.26 7.63 -16.30
C SER A 66 8.61 8.01 -17.62
N GLY A 67 7.36 7.60 -17.88
CA GLY A 67 6.60 8.01 -19.07
C GLY A 67 6.09 9.45 -19.02
N LEU A 68 5.86 9.98 -17.81
CA LEU A 68 5.36 11.35 -17.59
C LEU A 68 6.45 12.44 -17.62
N LYS A 69 7.72 12.09 -17.83
CA LYS A 69 8.85 13.04 -17.82
C LYS A 69 8.70 14.23 -18.77
N HIS A 70 7.88 14.10 -19.81
CA HIS A 70 7.60 15.17 -20.78
C HIS A 70 6.29 15.94 -20.53
N LEU A 71 5.48 15.52 -19.55
CA LEU A 71 4.19 16.15 -19.22
C LEU A 71 4.33 17.26 -18.17
N LYS A 72 3.54 18.32 -18.33
CA LYS A 72 3.44 19.38 -17.32
C LYS A 72 2.60 18.91 -16.14
N ILE A 73 3.20 18.85 -14.95
CA ILE A 73 2.46 18.65 -13.70
C ILE A 73 1.60 19.88 -13.40
N THR A 74 0.28 19.67 -13.39
CA THR A 74 -0.72 20.64 -12.96
C THR A 74 -1.01 20.47 -11.46
N PRO A 75 -1.51 21.52 -10.77
CA PRO A 75 -1.92 21.41 -9.38
C PRO A 75 -2.94 20.30 -9.10
N GLN A 76 -3.84 20.04 -10.06
CA GLN A 76 -4.85 18.98 -9.98
C GLN A 76 -4.21 17.59 -9.86
N VAL A 77 -3.14 17.32 -10.61
CA VAL A 77 -2.39 16.05 -10.54
C VAL A 77 -1.74 15.88 -9.17
N SER A 78 -1.19 16.96 -8.60
CA SER A 78 -0.58 16.91 -7.26
C SER A 78 -1.62 16.64 -6.15
N TRP A 79 -2.83 17.21 -6.27
CA TRP A 79 -3.93 16.91 -5.35
C TRP A 79 -4.45 15.48 -5.51
N ALA A 80 -4.59 14.99 -6.75
CA ALA A 80 -4.97 13.61 -7.00
C ALA A 80 -3.97 12.62 -6.40
N ASN A 81 -2.67 12.87 -6.57
CA ASN A 81 -1.61 12.10 -5.92
C ASN A 81 -1.69 12.14 -4.39
N SER A 82 -2.01 13.29 -3.81
CA SER A 82 -2.13 13.43 -2.35
C SER A 82 -3.34 12.67 -1.79
N ILE A 83 -4.48 12.69 -2.49
CA ILE A 83 -5.66 11.90 -2.13
C ILE A 83 -5.36 10.41 -2.26
N PHE A 84 -4.66 10.00 -3.31
CA PHE A 84 -4.19 8.62 -3.44
C PHE A 84 -3.29 8.20 -2.27
N LEU A 85 -2.30 9.02 -1.92
CA LEU A 85 -1.40 8.77 -0.80
C LEU A 85 -2.13 8.69 0.54
N LEU A 86 -3.19 9.48 0.75
CA LEU A 86 -4.03 9.38 1.93
C LEU A 86 -4.58 7.95 2.09
N PHE A 87 -5.09 7.33 1.03
CA PHE A 87 -5.59 5.95 1.10
C PHE A 87 -4.48 4.93 1.34
N ILE A 88 -3.30 5.12 0.74
CA ILE A 88 -2.11 4.30 1.02
C ILE A 88 -1.74 4.38 2.51
N THR A 89 -1.78 5.58 3.12
CA THR A 89 -1.47 5.73 4.55
C THR A 89 -2.49 5.06 5.48
N PHE A 90 -3.70 4.75 5.00
CA PHE A 90 -4.69 3.98 5.77
C PHE A 90 -4.48 2.47 5.70
N LEU A 91 -3.62 1.95 4.80
CA LEU A 91 -3.42 0.50 4.64
C LEU A 91 -2.96 -0.22 5.91
N PRO A 92 -2.01 0.28 6.73
CA PRO A 92 -1.62 -0.39 7.97
C PRO A 92 -2.83 -0.61 8.88
N PHE A 93 -3.58 0.47 9.15
CA PHE A 93 -4.81 0.43 9.93
C PHE A 93 -5.85 -0.54 9.34
N ALA A 94 -6.12 -0.47 8.03
CA ALA A 94 -7.11 -1.33 7.39
C ALA A 94 -6.73 -2.81 7.46
N SER A 95 -5.44 -3.12 7.24
CA SER A 95 -4.90 -4.47 7.30
C SER A 95 -4.98 -5.05 8.71
N SER A 96 -4.66 -4.24 9.73
CA SER A 96 -4.76 -4.60 11.15
C SER A 96 -6.21 -4.81 11.58
N TRP A 97 -7.11 -3.92 11.16
CA TRP A 97 -8.54 -4.04 11.46
C TRP A 97 -9.18 -5.27 10.84
N LEU A 98 -8.81 -5.60 9.60
CA LEU A 98 -9.22 -6.84 8.92
C LEU A 98 -8.67 -8.07 9.66
N ALA A 99 -7.38 -8.09 9.98
CA ALA A 99 -6.75 -9.21 10.65
C ALA A 99 -7.38 -9.55 12.01
N CYS A 100 -7.79 -8.55 12.79
CA CYS A 100 -8.49 -8.75 14.07
C CYS A 100 -9.94 -9.26 13.90
N ASN A 101 -10.55 -9.10 12.72
CA ASN A 101 -11.99 -9.24 12.54
C ASN A 101 -12.33 -9.98 11.22
N ILE A 102 -11.59 -11.04 10.90
CA ILE A 102 -11.87 -11.84 9.71
C ILE A 102 -13.30 -12.39 9.76
N ASN A 103 -13.99 -12.41 8.61
CA ASN A 103 -15.41 -12.75 8.46
C ASN A 103 -16.39 -11.69 8.98
N GLN A 104 -15.91 -10.48 9.31
CA GLN A 104 -16.78 -9.35 9.61
C GLN A 104 -16.90 -8.45 8.38
N ARG A 105 -18.15 -8.04 8.10
CA ARG A 105 -18.50 -7.30 6.89
C ARG A 105 -17.79 -5.94 6.80
N ASP A 106 -17.77 -5.17 7.88
CA ASP A 106 -17.27 -3.78 7.82
C ASP A 106 -15.75 -3.69 7.61
N PRO A 107 -14.89 -4.46 8.33
CA PRO A 107 -13.45 -4.51 8.08
C PRO A 107 -13.11 -4.98 6.67
N GLU A 108 -13.82 -6.00 6.16
CA GLU A 108 -13.63 -6.51 4.80
C GLU A 108 -13.99 -5.47 3.74
N MET A 109 -15.14 -4.81 3.87
CA MET A 109 -15.56 -3.76 2.94
C MET A 109 -14.60 -2.56 2.96
N PHE A 110 -14.13 -2.15 4.14
CA PHE A 110 -13.20 -1.04 4.27
C PHE A 110 -11.84 -1.35 3.62
N TYR A 111 -11.28 -2.52 3.90
CA TYR A 111 -10.05 -2.98 3.28
C TYR A 111 -10.20 -3.13 1.76
N ALA A 112 -11.29 -3.74 1.29
CA ALA A 112 -11.58 -3.88 -0.13
C ALA A 112 -11.75 -2.53 -0.84
N ALA A 113 -12.38 -1.54 -0.20
CA ALA A 113 -12.52 -0.20 -0.76
C ALA A 113 -11.17 0.49 -0.95
N ILE A 114 -10.26 0.39 0.04
CA ILE A 114 -8.90 0.92 -0.09
C ILE A 114 -8.16 0.20 -1.22
N MET A 115 -8.24 -1.13 -1.26
CA MET A 115 -7.59 -1.91 -2.31
C MET A 115 -8.10 -1.57 -3.71
N LEU A 116 -9.41 -1.35 -3.88
CA LEU A 116 -10.01 -0.95 -5.15
C LEU A 116 -9.49 0.41 -5.64
N ILE A 117 -9.13 1.32 -4.74
CA ILE A 117 -8.52 2.61 -5.09
C ILE A 117 -7.06 2.43 -5.54
N VAL A 118 -6.35 1.46 -4.95
CA VAL A 118 -4.94 1.18 -5.25
C VAL A 118 -4.77 0.35 -6.54
N LEU A 119 -5.71 -0.55 -6.82
CA LEU A 119 -5.66 -1.51 -7.92
C LEU A 119 -5.50 -0.89 -9.33
N PRO A 120 -6.22 0.19 -9.71
CA PRO A 120 -6.10 0.82 -11.02
C PRO A 120 -4.68 1.31 -11.33
N PHE A 121 -3.92 1.70 -10.29
CA PHE A 121 -2.53 2.11 -10.45
C PHE A 121 -1.54 0.94 -10.52
N ASN A 122 -2.01 -0.27 -10.17
CA ASN A 122 -1.26 -1.52 -10.28
C ASN A 122 -1.51 -2.20 -11.65
N ALA A 123 -2.61 -1.85 -12.33
CA ALA A 123 -3.16 -2.56 -13.48
C ALA A 123 -2.65 -2.11 -14.87
N ASP A 124 -1.52 -1.39 -14.96
CA ASP A 124 -0.76 -1.31 -16.22
C ASP A 124 0.00 -2.62 -16.47
N VAL A 125 -0.78 -3.70 -16.58
CA VAL A 125 -0.42 -5.05 -17.03
C VAL A 125 -0.76 -5.15 -18.52
N ASN A 126 -0.23 -4.22 -19.32
CA ASN A 126 -0.21 -4.35 -20.78
C ASN A 126 1.22 -4.64 -21.28
N SER A 127 1.85 -5.63 -20.67
CA SER A 127 2.82 -6.51 -21.35
C SER A 127 2.99 -7.81 -20.57
N LEU A 128 1.95 -8.66 -20.68
CA LEU A 128 2.22 -10.08 -20.98
C LEU A 128 2.87 -10.16 -22.37
#